data_AF-A0A3N5KH33-F1
#
_entry.id   AF-A0A3N5KH33-F1
#
_cell.length_a   1.000
_cell.length_b   1.000
_cell.length_c   1.000
_cell.angle_alpha   90.00
_cell.angle_beta   90.00
_cell.angle_gamma   90.00
#
_symmetry.space_group_name_H-M   'P 1'
#
loop_
_entity.id
_entity.type
_entity.pdbx_description
1 polymer ?
#
loop_
_entity_poly.entity_id
_entity_poly.type
_entity_poly.pdbx_seq_one_letter_code
_entity_poly.pdbx_strand_id
1 'polypeptide(L)'
;MQTQFYFFNEESKLLDALRNGNEHALADLFHQNRKSIASLVMRNHGSEDDVEDILQEALVVLWERIHSGSFEYKAKLSTFIYATAKNIWFRRLSRQRREVSISDESWESASGESTPLEALEENERVLAVQQAMEQIGNPCHDLLLLYYWEEQSMEEIAQRLGFANADTVKSKKYQCKKTLEHMVKKALGERHE
;
A
#
# COMPACT_ATOMS: atom_id res chain seq x y z
N MET A 1 0.27 0.08 -25.77
CA MET A 1 0.89 -1.26 -25.95
C MET A 1 2.37 -1.42 -25.59
N GLN A 2 3.31 -0.58 -26.06
CA GLN A 2 4.76 -0.86 -25.92
C GLN A 2 5.27 -0.77 -24.47
N THR A 3 4.89 0.27 -23.72
CA THR A 3 5.29 0.49 -22.32
C THR A 3 4.86 -0.63 -21.38
N GLN A 4 3.66 -1.18 -21.57
CA GLN A 4 3.10 -2.22 -20.72
C GLN A 4 3.79 -3.58 -20.89
N PHE A 5 4.30 -3.86 -22.10
CA PHE A 5 5.12 -5.03 -22.39
C PHE A 5 6.56 -4.90 -21.83
N TYR A 6 7.13 -3.68 -21.86
CA TYR A 6 8.42 -3.41 -21.21
C TYR A 6 8.34 -3.54 -19.68
N PHE A 7 7.30 -3.00 -19.04
CA PHE A 7 7.09 -3.15 -17.58
C PHE A 7 6.98 -4.62 -17.14
N PHE A 8 6.27 -5.46 -17.91
CA PHE A 8 6.12 -6.89 -17.59
C PHE A 8 7.46 -7.64 -17.74
N ASN A 9 8.29 -7.27 -18.71
CA ASN A 9 9.62 -7.86 -18.92
C ASN A 9 10.63 -7.45 -17.85
N GLU A 10 10.61 -6.22 -17.36
CA GLU A 10 11.52 -5.78 -16.30
C GLU A 10 11.18 -6.40 -14.95
N GLU A 11 9.89 -6.46 -14.59
CA GLU A 11 9.46 -7.10 -13.34
C GLU A 11 9.78 -8.60 -13.34
N SER A 12 9.67 -9.27 -14.50
CA SER A 12 10.10 -10.67 -14.64
C SER A 12 11.59 -10.86 -14.49
N LYS A 13 12.41 -10.01 -15.09
CA LYS A 13 13.87 -10.06 -14.92
C LYS A 13 14.26 -9.85 -13.46
N LEU A 14 13.61 -8.91 -12.77
CA LEU A 14 13.87 -8.64 -11.36
C LEU A 14 13.49 -9.82 -10.48
N LEU A 15 12.34 -10.45 -10.74
CA LEU A 15 11.92 -11.64 -10.01
C LEU A 15 12.87 -12.82 -10.25
N ASP A 16 13.33 -13.03 -11.49
CA ASP A 16 14.30 -14.08 -11.80
C ASP A 16 15.66 -13.80 -11.16
N ALA A 17 16.09 -12.53 -11.09
CA ALA A 17 17.28 -12.14 -10.36
C ALA A 17 17.16 -12.48 -8.86
N LEU A 18 16.01 -12.16 -8.24
CA LEU A 18 15.74 -12.48 -6.84
C LEU A 18 15.72 -14.00 -6.58
N ARG A 19 15.10 -14.78 -7.47
CA ARG A 19 15.09 -16.26 -7.39
C ARG A 19 16.49 -16.87 -7.45
N ASN A 20 17.39 -16.24 -8.18
CA ASN A 20 18.78 -16.69 -8.33
C ASN A 20 19.70 -16.17 -7.21
N GLY A 21 19.15 -15.56 -6.17
CA GLY A 21 19.95 -15.10 -5.03
C GLY A 21 20.63 -13.74 -5.23
N ASN A 22 20.20 -12.92 -6.21
CA ASN A 22 20.86 -11.64 -6.47
C ASN A 22 20.45 -10.56 -5.45
N GLU A 23 21.34 -10.29 -4.49
CA GLU A 23 21.14 -9.26 -3.46
C GLU A 23 21.05 -7.83 -4.01
N HIS A 24 21.66 -7.53 -5.17
CA HIS A 24 21.55 -6.21 -5.78
C HIS A 24 20.10 -5.89 -6.18
N ALA A 25 19.32 -6.90 -6.56
CA ALA A 25 17.91 -6.73 -6.87
C ALA A 25 17.09 -6.32 -5.62
N LEU A 26 17.51 -6.73 -4.42
CA LEU A 26 16.89 -6.26 -3.17
C LEU A 26 17.23 -4.79 -2.91
N ALA A 27 18.47 -4.38 -3.16
CA ALA A 27 18.87 -2.98 -3.02
C ALA A 27 18.10 -2.07 -3.99
N ASP A 28 17.90 -2.50 -5.24
CA ASP A 28 17.07 -1.77 -6.21
C ASP A 28 15.63 -1.63 -5.71
N LEU A 29 15.03 -2.73 -5.23
CA LEU A 29 13.69 -2.70 -4.64
C LEU A 29 13.62 -1.81 -3.40
N PHE A 30 14.67 -1.79 -2.58
CA PHE A 30 14.77 -0.91 -1.43
C PHE A 30 14.64 0.55 -1.87
N HIS A 31 15.53 1.00 -2.76
CA HIS A 31 15.53 2.39 -3.22
C HIS A 31 14.23 2.79 -3.92
N GLN A 32 13.68 1.90 -4.76
CA GLN A 32 12.42 2.15 -5.48
C GLN A 32 11.21 2.31 -4.56
N ASN A 33 11.17 1.60 -3.43
CA ASN A 33 10.00 1.59 -2.54
C ASN A 33 10.15 2.53 -1.34
N ARG A 34 11.37 2.96 -1.00
CA ARG A 34 11.67 3.79 0.17
C ARG A 34 10.76 4.99 0.33
N LYS A 35 10.56 5.79 -0.73
CA LYS A 35 9.72 7.01 -0.68
C LYS A 35 8.27 6.68 -0.27
N SER A 36 7.71 5.61 -0.83
CA SER A 36 6.33 5.19 -0.52
C SER A 36 6.19 4.67 0.91
N ILE A 37 7.20 3.94 1.40
CA ILE A 37 7.21 3.42 2.78
C ILE A 37 7.46 4.56 3.77
N ALA A 38 8.33 5.51 3.44
CA ALA A 38 8.54 6.72 4.23
C ALA A 38 7.23 7.49 4.41
N SER A 39 6.49 7.72 3.32
CA SER A 39 5.17 8.36 3.40
C SER A 39 4.20 7.60 4.31
N LEU A 40 4.15 6.27 4.20
CA LEU A 40 3.32 5.41 5.05
C LEU A 40 3.71 5.50 6.54
N VAL A 41 4.98 5.31 6.87
CA VAL A 41 5.48 5.22 8.24
C VAL A 41 5.41 6.60 8.92
N MET A 42 5.92 7.65 8.25
CA MET A 42 5.97 9.00 8.81
C MET A 42 4.57 9.60 9.03
N ARG A 43 3.61 9.35 8.11
CA ARG A 43 2.19 9.76 8.31
C ARG A 43 1.51 9.06 9.48
N ASN A 44 2.07 7.94 9.94
CA ASN A 44 1.53 7.12 11.01
C ASN A 44 2.48 7.11 12.22
N HIS A 45 3.08 8.27 12.51
CA HIS A 45 3.86 8.54 13.72
C HIS A 45 5.14 7.70 13.87
N GLY A 46 5.72 7.24 12.76
CA GLY A 46 7.02 6.59 12.75
C GLY A 46 8.18 7.56 12.53
N SER A 47 9.40 7.07 12.75
CA SER A 47 10.65 7.78 12.49
C SER A 47 11.30 7.33 11.17
N GLU A 48 12.34 8.04 10.73
CA GLU A 48 13.13 7.62 9.56
C GLU A 48 13.81 6.26 9.79
N ASP A 49 14.23 5.97 11.02
CA ASP A 49 14.81 4.66 11.39
C ASP A 49 13.75 3.55 11.25
N ASP A 50 12.49 3.82 11.60
CA ASP A 50 11.39 2.89 11.36
C ASP A 50 11.16 2.64 9.86
N VAL A 51 11.39 3.63 8.99
CA VAL A 51 11.24 3.44 7.53
C VAL A 51 12.21 2.37 7.04
N GLU A 52 13.48 2.49 7.43
CA GLU A 52 14.55 1.58 7.05
C GLU A 52 14.26 0.17 7.57
N ASP A 53 13.93 0.05 8.86
CA ASP A 53 13.57 -1.21 9.53
C ASP A 53 12.41 -1.91 8.82
N ILE A 54 11.30 -1.19 8.61
CA ILE A 54 10.07 -1.74 8.05
C ILE A 54 10.26 -2.18 6.61
N LEU A 55 11.00 -1.40 5.83
CA LEU A 55 11.29 -1.75 4.44
C LEU A 55 12.20 -2.98 4.35
N GLN A 56 13.23 -3.06 5.20
CA GLN A 56 14.09 -4.25 5.27
C GLN A 56 13.29 -5.50 5.67
N GLU A 57 12.45 -5.44 6.71
CA GLU A 57 11.61 -6.58 7.11
C GLU A 57 10.65 -6.99 5.99
N ALA A 58 10.05 -6.03 5.27
CA ALA A 58 9.19 -6.33 4.13
C ALA A 58 9.93 -7.02 2.97
N LEU A 59 11.18 -6.62 2.70
CA LEU A 59 12.02 -7.25 1.67
C LEU A 59 12.47 -8.66 2.08
N VAL A 60 12.75 -8.90 3.37
CA VAL A 60 13.03 -10.25 3.89
C VAL A 60 11.82 -11.16 3.67
N VAL A 61 10.62 -10.70 4.00
CA VAL A 61 9.39 -11.48 3.76
C VAL A 61 9.19 -11.77 2.27
N LEU A 62 9.46 -10.79 1.39
CA LEU A 62 9.41 -11.01 -0.06
C LEU A 62 10.40 -12.10 -0.49
N TRP A 63 11.64 -12.01 -0.03
CA TRP A 63 12.69 -12.97 -0.32
C TRP A 63 12.31 -14.39 0.10
N GLU A 64 11.83 -14.56 1.32
CA GLU A 64 11.37 -15.85 1.85
C GLU A 64 10.21 -16.42 1.02
N ARG A 65 9.26 -15.58 0.60
CA ARG A 65 8.14 -16.04 -0.23
C ARG A 65 8.57 -16.48 -1.62
N ILE A 66 9.52 -15.76 -2.22
CA ILE A 66 10.09 -16.13 -3.52
C ILE A 66 10.78 -17.50 -3.41
N HIS A 67 11.63 -17.69 -2.40
CA HIS A 67 12.44 -18.91 -2.25
C HIS A 67 11.64 -20.13 -1.77
N SER A 68 10.54 -19.91 -1.04
CA SER A 68 9.60 -20.98 -0.67
C SER A 68 8.62 -21.36 -1.79
N GLY A 69 8.64 -20.65 -2.93
CA GLY A 69 7.70 -20.88 -4.04
C GLY A 69 6.27 -20.42 -3.76
N SER A 70 6.03 -19.69 -2.67
CA SER A 70 4.72 -19.20 -2.25
C SER A 70 4.35 -17.82 -2.82
N PHE A 71 5.25 -17.20 -3.59
CA PHE A 71 5.00 -15.93 -4.27
C PHE A 71 4.19 -16.13 -5.55
N GLU A 72 2.95 -15.64 -5.57
CA GLU A 72 2.08 -15.66 -6.75
C GLU A 72 2.20 -14.38 -7.58
N TYR A 73 2.27 -14.54 -8.90
CA TYR A 73 2.42 -13.47 -9.92
C TYR A 73 1.19 -12.55 -10.11
N LYS A 74 0.35 -12.41 -9.09
CA LYS A 74 -0.94 -11.71 -9.19
C LYS A 74 -0.88 -10.23 -8.82
N ALA A 75 0.25 -9.75 -8.32
CA ALA A 75 0.48 -8.36 -7.94
C ALA A 75 1.91 -7.92 -8.24
N LYS A 76 2.11 -6.62 -8.50
CA LYS A 76 3.44 -6.04 -8.66
C LYS A 76 4.27 -6.21 -7.38
N LEU A 77 5.59 -6.33 -7.52
CA LEU A 77 6.52 -6.44 -6.38
C LEU A 77 6.37 -5.26 -5.42
N SER A 78 6.26 -4.04 -5.94
CA SER A 78 6.02 -2.84 -5.12
C SER A 78 4.71 -2.88 -4.34
N THR A 79 3.65 -3.45 -4.94
CA THR A 79 2.36 -3.65 -4.25
C THR A 79 2.49 -4.64 -3.10
N PHE A 80 3.23 -5.72 -3.31
CA PHE A 80 3.50 -6.70 -2.26
C PHE A 80 4.32 -6.09 -1.11
N ILE A 81 5.39 -5.37 -1.43
CA ILE A 81 6.28 -4.72 -0.47
C ILE A 81 5.48 -3.71 0.36
N TYR A 82 4.71 -2.83 -0.28
CA TYR A 82 3.89 -1.84 0.41
C TYR A 82 2.86 -2.49 1.36
N ALA A 83 2.14 -3.51 0.89
CA ALA A 83 1.15 -4.21 1.73
C ALA A 83 1.80 -4.91 2.93
N THR A 84 2.98 -5.50 2.73
CA THR A 84 3.74 -6.18 3.79
C THR A 84 4.27 -5.17 4.80
N ALA A 85 4.91 -4.10 4.35
CA ALA A 85 5.39 -2.99 5.17
C ALA A 85 4.25 -2.37 6.01
N LYS A 86 3.08 -2.12 5.37
CA LYS A 86 1.88 -1.67 6.07
C LYS A 86 1.48 -2.60 7.21
N ASN A 87 1.37 -3.90 6.94
CA ASN A 87 0.99 -4.88 7.95
C ASN A 87 1.99 -4.93 9.12
N ILE A 88 3.29 -4.88 8.83
CA ILE A 88 4.34 -4.88 9.85
C ILE A 88 4.24 -3.62 10.71
N TRP A 89 4.12 -2.44 10.09
CA TRP A 89 4.07 -1.17 10.80
C TRP A 89 2.85 -1.07 11.71
N PHE A 90 1.64 -1.37 11.21
CA PHE A 90 0.44 -1.33 12.04
C PHE A 90 0.43 -2.39 13.14
N ARG A 91 1.06 -3.54 12.92
CA ARG A 91 1.31 -4.52 13.99
C ARG A 91 2.24 -3.95 15.06
N ARG A 92 3.29 -3.21 14.70
CA ARG A 92 4.20 -2.51 15.63
C ARG A 92 3.43 -1.46 16.43
N LEU A 93 2.65 -0.61 15.78
CA LEU A 93 1.79 0.39 16.42
C LEU A 93 0.73 -0.22 17.35
N SER A 94 0.14 -1.36 16.99
CA SER A 94 -0.83 -2.07 17.83
C SER A 94 -0.17 -2.59 19.12
N ARG A 95 1.06 -3.11 19.02
CA ARG A 95 1.86 -3.56 20.18
C ARG A 95 2.27 -2.37 21.05
N GLN A 96 2.80 -1.32 20.44
CA GLN A 96 3.15 -0.09 21.14
C GLN A 96 1.93 0.51 21.85
N ARG A 97 0.75 0.57 21.24
CA ARG A 97 -0.47 1.06 21.93
C ARG A 97 -0.86 0.20 23.14
N ARG A 98 -0.68 -1.12 23.07
CA ARG A 98 -0.89 -2.00 24.23
C ARG A 98 0.14 -1.77 25.34
N GLU A 99 1.36 -1.42 24.98
CA GLU A 99 2.46 -1.15 25.92
C GLU A 99 2.38 0.28 26.50
N VAL A 100 2.01 1.27 25.69
CA VAL A 100 1.81 2.70 26.04
C VAL A 100 0.53 2.92 26.86
N SER A 101 -0.46 2.02 26.80
CA SER A 101 -1.57 2.00 27.77
C SER A 101 -1.11 1.87 29.24
N ILE A 102 0.19 1.62 29.48
CA ILE A 102 0.83 1.53 30.80
C ILE A 102 1.73 2.77 31.09
N SER A 103 2.03 3.63 30.11
CA SER A 103 2.92 4.79 30.31
C SER A 103 2.67 5.90 29.28
N ASP A 104 2.18 7.04 29.76
CA ASP A 104 1.79 8.21 28.98
C ASP A 104 2.96 9.03 28.35
N GLU A 105 2.59 9.75 27.28
CA GLU A 105 3.11 11.02 26.74
C GLU A 105 4.52 11.14 26.08
N SER A 106 4.54 11.31 24.73
CA SER A 106 4.79 12.61 24.05
C SER A 106 5.73 12.63 22.81
N TRP A 107 5.42 13.60 21.91
CA TRP A 107 6.24 14.39 20.96
C TRP A 107 6.42 14.03 19.46
N GLU A 108 5.81 14.92 18.65
CA GLU A 108 6.30 15.72 17.50
C GLU A 108 6.96 15.16 16.22
N SER A 109 6.65 15.87 15.13
CA SER A 109 6.71 15.54 13.70
C SER A 109 7.95 16.11 13.00
N ALA A 110 8.43 15.44 11.94
CA ALA A 110 9.36 16.01 10.96
C ALA A 110 8.98 15.65 9.51
N SER A 111 8.98 16.66 8.65
CA SER A 111 8.62 16.64 7.22
C SER A 111 9.81 16.30 6.32
N GLY A 112 9.64 15.40 5.34
CA GLY A 112 10.66 15.02 4.34
C GLY A 112 10.31 15.44 2.92
N GLU A 113 11.25 16.11 2.24
CA GLU A 113 11.16 16.65 0.88
C GLU A 113 11.13 15.57 -0.23
N SER A 114 10.37 15.84 -1.30
CA SER A 114 10.33 15.06 -2.54
C SER A 114 10.88 15.87 -3.72
N THR A 115 11.51 15.22 -4.70
CA THR A 115 11.99 15.89 -5.93
C THR A 115 10.83 16.48 -6.74
N PRO A 116 10.98 17.65 -7.41
CA PRO A 116 9.84 18.40 -7.95
C PRO A 116 9.00 17.66 -9.01
N LEU A 117 9.62 16.81 -9.84
CA LEU A 117 8.94 16.14 -10.95
C LEU A 117 8.17 14.89 -10.49
N GLU A 118 8.77 14.07 -9.64
CA GLU A 118 8.09 12.92 -9.03
C GLU A 118 7.03 13.37 -8.02
N ALA A 119 7.25 14.50 -7.34
CA ALA A 119 6.24 15.11 -6.50
C ALA A 119 5.02 15.56 -7.33
N LEU A 120 5.23 16.02 -8.58
CA LEU A 120 4.14 16.46 -9.45
C LEU A 120 3.30 15.29 -9.96
N GLU A 121 3.93 14.22 -10.46
CA GLU A 121 3.22 13.01 -10.93
C GLU A 121 2.49 12.27 -9.80
N GLU A 122 3.10 12.21 -8.61
CA GLU A 122 2.45 11.66 -7.42
C GLU A 122 1.27 12.54 -6.99
N ASN A 123 1.40 13.88 -7.06
CA ASN A 123 0.34 14.81 -6.71
C ASN A 123 -0.86 14.69 -7.68
N GLU A 124 -0.63 14.51 -8.98
CA GLU A 124 -1.70 14.27 -9.96
C GLU A 124 -2.46 12.97 -9.66
N ARG A 125 -1.75 11.88 -9.33
CA ARG A 125 -2.37 10.61 -8.92
C ARG A 125 -3.16 10.77 -7.61
N VAL A 126 -2.60 11.46 -6.62
CA VAL A 126 -3.27 11.73 -5.34
C VAL A 126 -4.54 12.55 -5.56
N LEU A 127 -4.50 13.60 -6.37
CA LEU A 127 -5.66 14.42 -6.71
C LEU A 127 -6.73 13.59 -7.46
N ALA A 128 -6.33 12.73 -8.39
CA ALA A 128 -7.25 11.85 -9.09
C ALA A 128 -7.95 10.85 -8.14
N VAL A 129 -7.22 10.30 -7.17
CA VAL A 129 -7.80 9.43 -6.13
C VAL A 129 -8.75 10.20 -5.22
N GLN A 130 -8.38 11.41 -4.78
CA GLN A 130 -9.24 12.26 -3.96
C GLN A 130 -10.55 12.59 -4.67
N GLN A 131 -10.48 13.08 -5.92
CA GLN A 131 -11.66 13.37 -6.72
C GLN A 131 -12.52 12.13 -6.96
N ALA A 132 -11.89 10.98 -7.22
CA ALA A 132 -12.63 9.74 -7.40
C ALA A 132 -13.32 9.27 -6.12
N MET A 133 -12.68 9.43 -4.96
CA MET A 133 -13.28 9.15 -3.65
C MET A 133 -14.46 10.08 -3.36
N GLU A 134 -14.36 11.38 -3.66
CA GLU A 134 -15.48 12.32 -3.51
C GLU A 134 -16.69 11.95 -4.39
N GLN A 135 -16.45 11.35 -5.56
CA GLN A 135 -17.50 11.02 -6.52
C GLN A 135 -18.06 9.60 -6.42
N ILE A 136 -17.35 8.65 -5.80
CA ILE A 136 -17.74 7.22 -5.82
C ILE A 136 -19.04 6.96 -5.04
N GLY A 137 -19.41 7.87 -4.14
CA GLY A 137 -20.66 7.86 -3.39
C GLY A 137 -20.80 6.71 -2.40
N ASN A 138 -21.88 6.76 -1.63
CA ASN A 138 -22.18 5.75 -0.61
C ASN A 138 -22.90 4.52 -1.20
N PRO A 139 -22.67 3.32 -0.66
CA PRO A 139 -21.84 3.02 0.52
C PRO A 139 -20.34 2.82 0.21
N CYS A 140 -19.89 3.03 -1.04
CA CYS A 140 -18.52 2.72 -1.43
C CYS A 140 -17.48 3.63 -0.80
N HIS A 141 -17.74 4.93 -0.72
CA HIS A 141 -16.86 5.90 -0.05
C HIS A 141 -16.61 5.48 1.40
N ASP A 142 -17.68 5.35 2.18
CA ASP A 142 -17.59 5.01 3.61
C ASP A 142 -16.94 3.64 3.82
N LEU A 143 -17.31 2.63 3.04
CA LEU A 143 -16.71 1.30 3.15
C LEU A 143 -15.19 1.33 2.92
N LEU A 144 -14.74 2.02 1.86
CA LEU A 144 -13.32 2.11 1.54
C LEU A 144 -12.55 2.91 2.60
N LEU A 145 -13.15 3.99 3.13
CA LEU A 145 -12.58 4.78 4.22
C LEU A 145 -12.42 3.94 5.48
N LEU A 146 -13.49 3.28 5.93
CA LEU A 146 -13.48 2.44 7.13
C LEU A 146 -12.45 1.30 7.01
N TYR A 147 -12.31 0.71 5.82
CA TYR A 147 -11.37 -0.39 5.61
C TYR A 147 -9.92 0.06 5.49
N TYR A 148 -9.63 1.08 4.67
CA TYR A 148 -8.25 1.46 4.35
C TYR A 148 -7.65 2.47 5.33
N TRP A 149 -8.49 3.31 5.94
CA TRP A 149 -8.08 4.39 6.83
C TRP A 149 -8.34 4.07 8.30
N GLU A 150 -9.53 3.56 8.64
CA GLU A 150 -9.85 3.19 10.02
C GLU A 150 -9.50 1.73 10.36
N GLU A 151 -9.05 0.94 9.38
CA GLU A 151 -8.63 -0.46 9.51
C GLU A 151 -9.66 -1.39 10.15
N GLN A 152 -10.95 -1.07 10.01
CA GLN A 152 -12.02 -1.89 10.57
C GLN A 152 -12.11 -3.26 9.89
N SER A 153 -12.46 -4.28 10.68
CA SER A 153 -12.70 -5.63 10.19
C SER A 153 -13.93 -5.69 9.28
N MET A 154 -14.06 -6.75 8.46
CA MET A 154 -15.24 -6.92 7.61
C MET A 154 -16.53 -7.00 8.45
N GLU A 155 -16.45 -7.58 9.65
CA GLU A 155 -17.53 -7.72 10.60
C GLU A 155 -17.93 -6.37 11.20
N GLU A 156 -16.96 -5.55 11.62
CA GLU A 156 -17.18 -4.20 12.15
C GLU A 156 -17.82 -3.29 11.10
N ILE A 157 -17.31 -3.34 9.86
CA ILE A 157 -17.88 -2.59 8.73
C ILE A 157 -19.29 -3.07 8.42
N ALA A 158 -19.55 -4.38 8.50
CA ALA A 158 -20.88 -4.92 8.24
C ALA A 158 -21.90 -4.37 9.23
N GLN A 159 -21.54 -4.33 10.52
CA GLN A 159 -22.39 -3.77 11.57
C GLN A 159 -22.58 -2.26 11.38
N ARG A 160 -21.50 -1.53 11.10
CA ARG A 160 -21.52 -0.06 11.01
C ARG A 160 -22.29 0.47 9.81
N LEU A 161 -22.18 -0.21 8.66
CA LEU A 161 -22.85 0.17 7.41
C LEU A 161 -24.13 -0.62 7.12
N GLY A 162 -24.54 -1.52 8.03
CA GLY A 162 -25.78 -2.30 7.90
C GLY A 162 -25.75 -3.38 6.82
N PHE A 163 -24.58 -3.94 6.50
CA PHE A 163 -24.51 -5.11 5.61
C PHE A 163 -24.88 -6.40 6.35
N ALA A 164 -25.41 -7.36 5.59
CA ALA A 164 -25.88 -8.63 6.14
C ALA A 164 -24.79 -9.46 6.83
N ASN A 165 -23.55 -9.42 6.33
CA ASN A 165 -22.40 -10.15 6.89
C ASN A 165 -21.06 -9.66 6.30
N ALA A 166 -19.96 -10.17 6.86
CA ALA A 166 -18.59 -9.89 6.43
C ALA A 166 -18.30 -10.29 4.96
N ASP A 167 -18.89 -11.38 4.44
CA ASP A 167 -18.71 -11.80 3.05
C ASP A 167 -19.33 -10.82 2.05
N THR A 168 -20.47 -10.23 2.43
CA THR A 168 -21.12 -9.16 1.68
C THR A 168 -20.22 -7.93 1.63
N VAL A 169 -19.59 -7.56 2.77
CA VAL A 169 -18.63 -6.45 2.82
C VAL A 169 -17.41 -6.74 1.95
N LYS A 170 -16.85 -7.95 2.01
CA LYS A 170 -15.69 -8.35 1.18
C LYS A 170 -15.99 -8.23 -0.32
N SER A 171 -17.15 -8.73 -0.75
CA SER A 171 -17.61 -8.64 -2.13
C SER A 171 -17.86 -7.19 -2.55
N LYS A 172 -18.54 -6.40 -1.70
CA LYS A 172 -18.82 -4.99 -1.96
C LYS A 172 -17.55 -4.15 -2.02
N LYS A 173 -16.58 -4.39 -1.12
CA LYS A 173 -15.25 -3.76 -1.13
C LYS A 173 -14.56 -3.96 -2.46
N TYR A 174 -14.54 -5.19 -2.96
CA TYR A 174 -13.91 -5.50 -4.23
C TYR A 174 -14.54 -4.72 -5.38
N GLN A 175 -15.88 -4.66 -5.43
CA GLN A 175 -16.61 -3.87 -6.44
C GLN A 175 -16.29 -2.37 -6.32
N CYS A 176 -16.36 -1.81 -5.11
CA CYS A 176 -16.04 -0.41 -4.87
C CYS A 176 -14.60 -0.07 -5.26
N LYS A 177 -13.63 -0.93 -4.93
CA LYS A 177 -12.23 -0.77 -5.36
C LYS A 177 -12.10 -0.76 -6.88
N LYS A 178 -12.82 -1.65 -7.58
CA LYS A 178 -12.82 -1.69 -9.05
C LYS A 178 -13.42 -0.44 -9.68
N THR A 179 -14.51 0.06 -9.10
CA THR A 179 -15.12 1.33 -9.52
C THR A 179 -14.15 2.49 -9.31
N LEU A 180 -13.50 2.57 -8.15
CA LEU A 180 -12.50 3.60 -7.85
C LEU A 180 -11.32 3.54 -8.85
N GLU A 181 -10.77 2.34 -9.10
CA GLU A 181 -9.70 2.13 -10.08
C GLU A 181 -10.09 2.66 -11.47
N HIS A 182 -11.33 2.40 -11.91
CA HIS A 182 -11.81 2.88 -13.21
C HIS A 182 -11.97 4.40 -13.26
N MET A 183 -12.48 5.02 -12.18
CA MET A 183 -12.63 6.47 -12.08
C MET A 183 -11.28 7.19 -12.10
N VAL A 184 -10.29 6.67 -11.36
CA VAL A 184 -8.94 7.21 -11.32
C VAL A 184 -8.27 7.11 -12.69
N LYS A 185 -8.34 5.96 -13.37
CA LYS A 185 -7.81 5.81 -14.74
C LYS A 185 -8.41 6.80 -15.72
N LYS A 186 -9.73 6.98 -15.64
CA LYS A 186 -10.44 7.97 -16.47
C LYS A 186 -9.96 9.38 -16.19
N ALA A 187 -9.77 9.75 -14.92
CA ALA A 187 -9.26 11.07 -14.51
C ALA A 187 -7.82 11.31 -15.00
N LEU A 188 -6.98 10.27 -15.01
CA LEU A 188 -5.60 10.33 -15.51
C LEU A 188 -5.48 10.21 -17.04
N GLY A 189 -6.60 10.11 -17.78
CA GLY A 189 -6.58 9.99 -19.23
C GLY A 189 -6.08 8.64 -19.78
N GLU A 190 -5.91 7.63 -18.92
CA GLU A 190 -5.56 6.26 -19.31
C GLU A 190 -6.81 5.60 -19.92
N ARG A 191 -7.04 5.80 -21.22
CA ARG A 191 -8.14 5.15 -21.96
C ARG A 191 -7.94 3.64 -21.99
N HIS A 192 -9.01 2.90 -21.68
CA HIS A 192 -9.10 1.45 -21.85
C HIS A 192 -8.86 1.09 -23.33
N GLU A 193 -7.73 0.45 -23.62
CA GLU A 193 -7.59 -0.51 -24.74
C GLU A 193 -8.10 -1.88 -24.28
#